data_AF-A0A1R4GYG6-F1
#
_entry.id   AF-A0A1R4GYG6-F1
#
_cell.length_a   1.000
_cell.length_b   1.000
_cell.length_c   1.000
_cell.angle_alpha   90.00
_cell.angle_beta   90.00
_cell.angle_gamma   90.00
#
_symmetry.space_group_name_H-M   'P 1'
#
loop_
_entity.id
_entity.type
_entity.pdbx_description
1 polymer ?
#
loop_
_entity_poly.entity_id
_entity_poly.type
_entity_poly.pdbx_seq_one_letter_code
_entity_poly.pdbx_strand_id
1 'polypeptide(L)'
;MDLIDRLNQISSKISKQKDSIATEEATKTAFIMPFINALGYDIFDPEEVIPEFTADIGIKKGEKVDYAIVVNGNISMLISSRSKVF
;
A
#
# COMPACT_ATOMS: atom_id res chain seq x y z
N MET A 1 11.54 -1.98 -17.75
CA MET A 1 10.63 -0.84 -17.46
C MET A 1 11.19 -0.09 -16.29
N ASP A 2 11.43 1.19 -16.47
CA ASP A 2 11.90 2.10 -15.42
C ASP A 2 10.79 2.28 -14.36
N LEU A 3 11.15 2.72 -13.16
CA LEU A 3 10.20 3.06 -12.10
C LEU A 3 9.13 4.04 -12.60
N ILE A 4 9.56 5.05 -13.35
CA ILE A 4 8.66 6.06 -13.94
C ILE A 4 7.60 5.41 -14.82
N ASP A 5 7.97 4.43 -15.65
CA ASP A 5 7.03 3.72 -16.51
C ASP A 5 6.00 2.93 -15.70
N ARG A 6 6.44 2.22 -14.65
CA ARG A 6 5.56 1.43 -13.77
C ARG A 6 4.56 2.34 -13.05
N LEU A 7 5.02 3.48 -12.52
CA LEU A 7 4.16 4.44 -11.85
C LEU A 7 3.15 5.07 -12.82
N ASN A 8 3.56 5.38 -14.05
CA ASN A 8 2.66 5.89 -15.09
C ASN A 8 1.57 4.87 -15.45
N GLN A 9 1.91 3.58 -15.53
CA GLN A 9 0.93 2.51 -15.76
C GLN A 9 -0.08 2.40 -14.61
N ILE A 10 0.38 2.45 -13.36
CA ILE A 10 -0.49 2.41 -12.18
C ILE A 10 -1.42 3.63 -12.16
N SER A 11 -0.89 4.83 -12.44
CA SER A 11 -1.69 6.06 -12.54
C SER A 11 -2.79 5.95 -13.60
N SER A 12 -2.47 5.43 -14.77
CA SER A 12 -3.45 5.18 -15.84
C SER A 12 -4.51 4.16 -15.40
N LYS A 13 -4.10 3.09 -14.71
CA LYS A 13 -4.99 2.06 -14.17
C LYS A 13 -5.98 2.64 -13.15
N ILE A 14 -5.49 3.45 -12.20
CA ILE A 14 -6.31 4.13 -11.20
C ILE A 14 -7.35 5.02 -11.89
N SER A 15 -6.93 5.84 -12.86
CA SER A 15 -7.85 6.74 -13.56
C SER A 15 -8.99 6.02 -14.27
N LYS A 16 -8.74 4.81 -14.80
CA LYS A 16 -9.73 3.98 -15.49
C LYS A 16 -10.62 3.16 -14.56
N GLN A 17 -10.09 2.71 -13.42
CA GLN A 17 -10.73 1.69 -12.59
C GLN A 17 -11.23 2.22 -11.24
N LYS A 18 -10.84 3.42 -10.82
CA LYS A 18 -11.21 4.00 -9.50
C LYS A 18 -12.71 3.97 -9.22
N ASP A 19 -13.56 4.16 -10.24
CA ASP A 19 -15.01 4.21 -10.08
C ASP A 19 -15.64 2.81 -10.03
N SER A 20 -14.92 1.78 -10.47
CA SER A 20 -15.34 0.37 -10.41
C SER A 20 -14.89 -0.36 -9.14
N ILE A 21 -13.92 0.21 -8.41
CA ILE A 21 -13.37 -0.37 -7.18
C ILE A 21 -14.12 0.21 -5.98
N ALA A 22 -14.99 -0.61 -5.38
CA ALA A 22 -15.91 -0.17 -4.33
C ALA A 22 -15.43 -0.46 -2.90
N THR A 23 -14.45 -1.34 -2.72
CA THR A 23 -14.01 -1.78 -1.39
C THR A 23 -12.55 -1.44 -1.12
N GLU A 24 -12.21 -1.29 0.15
CA GLU A 24 -10.83 -1.08 0.59
C GLU A 24 -9.95 -2.25 0.17
N GLU A 25 -10.43 -3.49 0.34
CA GLU A 25 -9.68 -4.69 -0.06
C GLU A 25 -9.39 -4.75 -1.56
N ALA A 26 -10.38 -4.38 -2.39
CA ALA A 26 -10.18 -4.28 -3.83
C ALA A 26 -9.20 -3.15 -4.18
N THR A 27 -9.20 -2.04 -3.43
CA THR A 27 -8.25 -0.92 -3.59
C THR A 27 -6.83 -1.38 -3.27
N LYS A 28 -6.65 -2.10 -2.16
CA LYS A 28 -5.35 -2.67 -1.74
C LYS A 28 -4.78 -3.56 -2.83
N THR A 29 -5.58 -4.50 -3.30
CA THR A 29 -5.17 -5.47 -4.33
C THR A 29 -4.95 -4.82 -5.71
N ALA A 30 -5.85 -3.94 -6.14
CA ALA A 30 -5.81 -3.39 -7.49
C ALA A 30 -4.75 -2.30 -7.68
N PHE A 31 -4.42 -1.54 -6.63
CA PHE A 31 -3.58 -0.34 -6.73
C PHE A 31 -2.41 -0.32 -5.75
N ILE A 32 -2.62 -0.63 -4.46
CA ILE A 32 -1.56 -0.52 -3.45
C ILE A 32 -0.51 -1.60 -3.61
N MET A 33 -0.90 -2.87 -3.75
CA MET A 33 0.05 -3.97 -3.96
C MET A 33 0.91 -3.74 -5.22
N PRO A 34 0.36 -3.37 -6.40
CA PRO A 34 1.17 -2.98 -7.56
C PRO A 34 2.09 -1.79 -7.31
N PHE A 35 1.67 -0.82 -6.51
CA PHE A 35 2.50 0.34 -6.14
C PHE A 35 3.69 -0.08 -5.28
N ILE A 36 3.48 -0.90 -4.26
CA ILE A 36 4.55 -1.45 -3.41
C ILE A 36 5.55 -2.24 -4.27
N ASN A 37 5.06 -3.11 -5.15
CA ASN A 37 5.90 -3.87 -6.08
C ASN A 37 6.68 -2.96 -7.04
N ALA A 38 6.06 -1.87 -7.52
CA ALA A 38 6.73 -0.92 -8.39
C ALA A 38 7.89 -0.18 -7.70
N LEU A 39 7.78 0.05 -6.38
CA LEU A 39 8.88 0.60 -5.57
C LEU A 39 10.02 -0.41 -5.34
N GLY A 40 9.81 -1.68 -5.68
CA GLY A 40 10.82 -2.74 -5.59
C GLY A 40 10.73 -3.61 -4.35
N TYR A 41 9.72 -3.42 -3.51
CA TYR A 41 9.48 -4.26 -2.32
C TYR A 41 8.67 -5.52 -2.68
N ASP A 42 8.98 -6.64 -2.04
CA ASP A 42 8.28 -7.90 -2.22
C ASP A 42 7.05 -7.99 -1.32
N ILE A 43 5.87 -7.90 -1.92
CA ILE A 43 4.57 -8.03 -1.22
C ILE A 43 4.32 -9.43 -0.65
N PHE A 44 5.13 -10.42 -1.02
CA PHE A 44 5.03 -11.79 -0.51
C PHE A 44 6.06 -12.09 0.59
N ASP A 45 7.00 -11.18 0.84
CA ASP A 45 7.93 -11.29 1.96
C ASP A 45 7.38 -10.54 3.18
N PRO A 46 6.90 -11.24 4.23
CA PRO A 46 6.36 -10.61 5.43
C PRO A 46 7.44 -9.94 6.29
N GLU A 47 8.73 -10.20 6.06
CA GLU A 47 9.81 -9.46 6.72
C GLU A 47 10.06 -8.09 6.08
N GLU A 48 9.64 -7.91 4.82
CA GLU A 48 9.75 -6.65 4.07
C GLU A 48 8.43 -5.88 4.01
N VAL A 49 7.30 -6.56 3.80
CA VAL A 49 5.96 -5.98 3.67
C VAL A 49 5.00 -6.66 4.63
N ILE A 50 4.68 -5.97 5.72
CA ILE A 50 3.76 -6.47 6.76
C ILE A 50 2.34 -5.98 6.45
N PRO A 51 1.39 -6.86 6.10
CA PRO A 51 -0.02 -6.50 5.97
C PRO A 51 -0.68 -6.28 7.34
N GLU A 52 -1.73 -5.46 7.38
CA GLU A 52 -2.54 -5.17 8.57
C GLU A 52 -1.72 -4.80 9.83
N PHE A 53 -0.65 -4.02 9.62
CA PHE A 53 0.28 -3.63 10.67
C PHE A 53 -0.40 -2.74 11.73
N THR A 54 -0.14 -3.03 13.00
CA THR A 54 -0.55 -2.18 14.13
C THR A 54 0.61 -1.28 14.52
N ALA A 55 0.51 0.01 14.18
CA ALA A 55 1.54 0.99 14.45
C ALA A 55 1.41 1.51 15.88
N ASP A 56 2.22 0.96 16.79
CA ASP A 56 2.35 1.47 18.16
C ASP A 56 3.42 2.57 18.23
N ILE A 57 3.11 3.75 17.69
CA ILE A 57 4.04 4.90 17.67
C ILE A 57 3.58 5.94 18.71
N GLY A 58 4.25 6.00 19.86
CA GLY A 58 4.05 7.04 20.86
C GLY A 58 2.66 7.03 21.53
N ILE A 59 1.95 8.17 21.51
CA ILE A 59 0.70 8.41 22.27
C ILE A 59 -0.55 7.83 21.57
N LYS A 60 -0.45 7.48 20.28
CA LYS A 60 -1.53 6.86 19.50
C LYS A 60 -1.29 5.35 19.41
N LYS A 61 -1.68 4.65 20.47
CA LYS A 61 -1.55 3.20 20.58
C LYS A 61 -2.66 2.51 19.78
N GLY A 62 -2.32 1.52 18.97
CA GLY A 62 -3.31 0.69 18.26
C GLY A 62 -3.87 1.24 16.94
N GLU A 63 -3.19 2.17 16.27
CA GLU A 63 -3.60 2.57 14.91
C GLU A 63 -3.26 1.46 13.92
N LYS A 64 -4.28 0.89 13.27
CA LYS A 64 -4.11 -0.13 12.23
C LYS A 64 -3.93 0.53 10.87
N VAL A 65 -2.93 0.08 10.13
CA VAL A 65 -2.65 0.46 8.75
C VAL A 65 -2.65 -0.78 7.86
N ASP A 66 -2.79 -0.58 6.55
CA ASP A 66 -2.96 -1.70 5.61
C ASP A 66 -1.65 -2.41 5.32
N TYR A 67 -0.56 -1.66 5.16
CA TYR A 67 0.78 -2.20 4.95
C TYR A 67 1.82 -1.37 5.68
N ALA A 68 2.82 -2.04 6.22
CA ALA A 68 4.07 -1.44 6.66
C ALA A 68 5.22 -1.99 5.85
N ILE A 69 6.10 -1.11 5.35
CA ILE A 69 7.33 -1.48 4.67
C ILE A 69 8.48 -1.41 5.66
N VAL A 70 9.22 -2.50 5.77
CA VAL A 70 10.37 -2.66 6.65
C VAL A 70 11.64 -2.61 5.81
N VAL A 71 12.58 -1.76 6.20
CA VAL A 71 13.89 -1.66 5.56
C VAL A 71 14.94 -1.78 6.66
N ASN A 72 15.85 -2.75 6.52
CA ASN A 72 16.88 -3.04 7.52
C ASN A 72 16.31 -3.25 8.94
N GLY A 73 15.20 -3.99 9.05
CA GLY A 73 14.53 -4.28 10.32
C GLY A 73 13.79 -3.10 10.97
N ASN A 74 13.69 -1.96 10.29
CA ASN A 74 12.99 -0.77 10.78
C ASN A 74 11.80 -0.42 9.88
N ILE A 75 10.69 0.00 10.47
CA ILE A 75 9.53 0.50 9.73
C ILE A 75 9.93 1.79 9.00
N SER A 76 9.90 1.77 7.67
CA SER A 76 10.28 2.91 6.81
C SER A 76 9.10 3.62 6.19
N MET A 77 7.99 2.92 5.95
CA MET A 77 6.79 3.49 5.32
C MET A 77 5.53 2.81 5.84
N LEU A 78 4.47 3.59 6.08
CA LEU A 78 3.14 3.09 6.39
C LEU A 78 2.18 3.50 5.26
N ILE A 79 1.34 2.56 4.83
CA ILE A 79 0.38 2.78 3.75
C ILE A 79 -1.01 2.43 4.28
N SER A 80 -1.96 3.33 4.06
CA SER A 80 -3.38 3.10 4.36
C SER A 80 -4.25 3.52 3.19
N SER A 81 -5.26 2.71 2.92
CA SER A 81 -6.41 3.06 2.10
C SER A 81 -7.51 3.59 2.99
N ARG A 82 -8.31 4.49 2.44
CA ARG A 82 -9.55 4.94 3.06
C ARG A 82 -10.64 4.82 2.02
N SER A 83 -11.74 4.20 2.39
CA SER A 83 -12.97 4.31 1.62
C SER A 83 -13.45 5.77 1.61
N LYS A 84 -13.98 6.20 0.45
CA LYS A 84 -14.57 7.53 0.30
C LYS A 84 -15.85 7.54 1.14
N VAL A 85 -15.81 8.19 2.30
CA VAL A 85 -17.02 8.46 3.09
C VAL A 85 -17.81 9.50 2.30
N PHE A 86 -18.94 9.09 1.72
CA PHE A 86 -19.92 9.99 1.14
C PHE A 86 -20.74 10.67 2.24
#